data_AF-A0A2H0QIH4-F1
#
_entry.id   AF-A0A2H0QIH4-F1
#
_cell.length_a   1.000
_cell.length_b   1.000
_cell.length_c   1.000
_cell.angle_alpha   90.00
_cell.angle_beta   90.00
_cell.angle_gamma   90.00
#
_symmetry.space_group_name_H-M   'P 1'
#
loop_
_entity.id
_entity.type
_entity.pdbx_description
1 polymer ?
#
loop_
_entity_poly.entity_id
_entity_poly.type
_entity_poly.pdbx_seq_one_letter_code
_entity_poly.pdbx_strand_id
1 'polypeptide(L)'
;MFIIFLKFSENKSLASDYMEDHKKWIKKGIEDNVFMIVGSLQPNLGGGIIASCNSYLEVESRVKEDPFVEKDIVKYEIYELTPSIANEKFKSFLNK
;
A
#
# COMPACT_ATOMS: atom_id res chain seq x y z
N MET A 1 6.07 -11.19 -0.50
CA MET A 1 6.00 -9.73 -0.18
C MET A 1 5.29 -9.02 -1.32
N PHE A 2 4.67 -7.86 -1.08
CA PHE A 2 3.97 -7.11 -2.13
C PHE A 2 4.44 -5.65 -2.18
N ILE A 3 4.58 -5.14 -3.40
CA ILE A 3 4.76 -3.71 -3.68
C ILE A 3 3.45 -3.22 -4.27
N ILE A 4 2.85 -2.24 -3.62
CA ILE A 4 1.57 -1.65 -4.01
C ILE A 4 1.83 -0.20 -4.40
N PHE A 5 1.36 0.19 -5.56
CA PHE A 5 1.31 1.58 -5.99
C PHE A 5 -0.14 2.05 -5.94
N LEU A 6 -0.39 3.19 -5.32
CA LEU A 6 -1.65 3.91 -5.31
C LEU A 6 -1.44 5.19 -6.13
N LYS A 7 -1.79 5.16 -7.42
CA LYS A 7 -1.54 6.27 -8.34
C LYS A 7 -2.78 7.14 -8.47
N PHE A 8 -2.64 8.46 -8.34
CA PHE A 8 -3.77 9.37 -8.49
C PHE A 8 -4.47 9.19 -9.84
N SER A 9 -5.79 9.25 -9.81
CA SER A 9 -6.69 9.20 -10.96
C SER A 9 -7.24 10.61 -11.27
N GLU A 10 -8.31 10.67 -12.06
CA GLU A 10 -9.06 11.90 -12.35
C GLU A 10 -9.71 12.51 -11.09
N ASN A 11 -10.14 11.71 -10.12
CA ASN A 11 -10.83 12.21 -8.91
C ASN A 11 -9.87 12.66 -7.80
N LYS A 12 -8.59 12.87 -8.09
CA LYS A 12 -7.58 13.27 -7.08
C LYS A 12 -7.94 14.53 -6.28
N SER A 13 -8.81 15.40 -6.82
CA SER A 13 -9.32 16.58 -6.12
C SER A 13 -10.13 16.24 -4.87
N LEU A 14 -10.74 15.05 -4.79
CA LEU A 14 -11.50 14.59 -3.63
C LEU A 14 -10.60 14.07 -2.50
N ALA A 15 -9.28 13.97 -2.70
CA ALA A 15 -8.37 13.38 -1.72
C ALA A 15 -8.44 14.05 -0.34
N SER A 16 -8.68 15.37 -0.28
CA SER A 16 -8.84 16.08 1.00
C SER A 16 -10.01 15.57 1.82
N ASP A 17 -11.10 15.22 1.15
CA ASP A 17 -12.39 14.90 1.77
C ASP A 17 -12.36 13.51 2.42
N TYR A 18 -11.52 12.60 1.89
CA TYR A 18 -11.38 11.22 2.36
C TYR A 18 -10.04 10.97 3.08
N MET A 19 -9.23 12.01 3.30
CA MET A 19 -7.88 11.88 3.85
C MET A 19 -7.85 11.27 5.25
N GLU A 20 -8.84 11.58 6.09
CA GLU A 20 -8.89 11.05 7.45
C GLU A 20 -9.08 9.53 7.46
N ASP A 21 -10.01 9.03 6.65
CA ASP A 21 -10.31 7.60 6.58
C ASP A 21 -9.20 6.82 5.86
N HIS A 22 -8.59 7.42 4.82
CA HIS A 22 -7.37 6.88 4.21
C HIS A 22 -6.24 6.71 5.25
N LYS A 23 -6.04 7.69 6.14
CA LYS A 23 -5.06 7.60 7.23
C LYS A 23 -5.42 6.51 8.25
N LYS A 24 -6.71 6.32 8.57
CA LYS A 24 -7.16 5.23 9.45
C LYS A 24 -6.86 3.86 8.83
N TRP A 25 -7.12 3.71 7.53
CA TRP A 25 -6.80 2.50 6.78
C TRP A 25 -5.28 2.19 6.78
N ILE A 26 -4.44 3.19 6.52
CA ILE A 26 -2.97 3.04 6.63
C ILE A 26 -2.56 2.61 8.04
N LYS A 27 -3.06 3.33 9.06
CA LYS A 27 -2.74 3.05 10.46
C LYS A 27 -3.10 1.61 10.84
N LYS A 28 -4.29 1.16 10.45
CA LYS A 28 -4.73 -0.22 10.66
C LYS A 28 -3.78 -1.22 10.00
N GLY A 29 -3.35 -0.97 8.75
CA GLY A 29 -2.41 -1.86 8.07
C GLY A 29 -1.04 -1.96 8.76
N ILE A 30 -0.56 -0.87 9.37
CA ILE A 30 0.66 -0.87 10.19
C ILE A 30 0.44 -1.66 11.49
N GLU A 31 -0.66 -1.43 12.20
CA GLU A 31 -1.00 -2.12 13.46
C GLU A 31 -1.19 -3.63 13.26
N ASP A 32 -1.77 -4.03 12.13
CA ASP A 32 -1.93 -5.43 11.72
C ASP A 32 -0.58 -6.08 11.28
N ASN A 33 0.54 -5.34 11.30
CA ASN A 33 1.87 -5.75 10.80
C ASN A 33 1.88 -6.17 9.31
N VAL A 34 0.91 -5.70 8.55
CA VAL A 34 0.77 -6.02 7.13
C VAL A 34 1.50 -4.99 6.29
N PHE A 35 1.30 -3.70 6.57
CA PHE A 35 2.07 -2.63 5.93
C PHE A 35 3.39 -2.48 6.67
N MET A 36 4.49 -2.58 5.93
CA MET A 36 5.85 -2.46 6.46
C MET A 36 6.41 -1.06 6.22
N ILE A 37 6.11 -0.51 5.04
CA ILE A 37 6.53 0.83 4.62
C ILE A 37 5.39 1.47 3.85
N VAL A 38 5.11 2.74 4.13
CA VAL A 38 4.14 3.57 3.41
C VAL A 38 4.78 4.92 3.14
N GLY A 39 4.63 5.44 1.92
CA GLY A 39 5.20 6.73 1.54
C GLY A 39 4.60 7.31 0.26
N SER A 40 4.96 8.55 -0.06
CA SER A 40 4.49 9.23 -1.27
C SER A 40 5.37 8.94 -2.47
N LEU A 41 4.75 8.75 -3.65
CA LEU A 41 5.45 8.66 -4.93
C LEU A 41 5.73 10.07 -5.47
N GLN A 42 6.97 10.31 -5.90
CA GLN A 42 7.39 11.59 -6.48
C GLN A 42 7.31 11.59 -8.02
N PRO A 43 6.99 12.73 -8.66
CA PRO A 43 6.49 13.97 -8.06
C PRO A 43 4.96 13.93 -7.88
N ASN A 44 4.49 13.84 -6.62
CA ASN A 44 3.07 13.81 -6.26
C ASN A 44 2.20 12.86 -7.11
N LEU A 45 2.70 11.64 -7.36
CA LEU A 45 2.00 10.63 -8.17
C LEU A 45 1.00 9.79 -7.37
N GLY A 46 0.98 9.96 -6.04
CA GLY A 46 0.16 9.20 -5.10
C GLY A 46 1.01 8.56 -4.00
N GLY A 47 0.74 7.30 -3.67
CA GLY A 47 1.38 6.56 -2.59
C GLY A 47 2.01 5.23 -3.03
N GLY A 48 2.98 4.75 -2.26
CA GLY A 48 3.58 3.43 -2.39
C GLY A 48 3.58 2.72 -1.05
N ILE A 49 3.33 1.41 -1.08
CA ILE A 49 3.27 0.56 0.11
C ILE A 49 4.09 -0.71 -0.14
N ILE A 50 4.88 -1.11 0.85
CA ILE A 50 5.48 -2.44 0.92
C ILE A 50 4.71 -3.23 1.98
N ALA A 51 4.13 -4.36 1.58
CA ALA A 51 3.24 -5.16 2.41
C ALA A 51 3.68 -6.63 2.54
N SER A 52 3.38 -7.24 3.69
CA SER A 52 3.55 -8.67 3.98
C SER A 52 2.16 -9.29 4.14
N CYS A 53 1.73 -10.05 3.13
CA CYS A 53 0.51 -10.85 3.14
C CYS A 53 0.84 -12.27 2.64
N ASN A 54 -0.06 -13.23 2.89
CA ASN A 54 0.13 -14.62 2.49
C ASN A 54 -0.27 -14.88 1.02
N SER A 55 -1.05 -13.99 0.41
CA SER A 55 -1.50 -14.14 -0.97
C SER A 55 -1.85 -12.81 -1.63
N TYR A 56 -1.90 -12.82 -2.96
CA TYR A 56 -2.41 -11.71 -3.76
C TYR A 56 -3.85 -11.32 -3.37
N LEU A 57 -4.73 -12.30 -3.17
CA LEU A 57 -6.14 -12.04 -2.84
C LEU A 57 -6.29 -11.34 -1.49
N GLU A 58 -5.46 -11.71 -0.50
CA GLU A 58 -5.46 -11.07 0.82
C GLU A 58 -5.04 -9.60 0.73
N VAL A 59 -3.95 -9.31 0.02
CA VAL A 59 -3.50 -7.92 -0.16
C VAL A 59 -4.47 -7.10 -1.00
N GLU A 60 -5.03 -7.68 -2.07
CA GLU A 60 -5.98 -6.97 -2.93
C GLU A 60 -7.27 -6.63 -2.18
N SER A 61 -7.81 -7.55 -1.37
CA SER A 61 -8.97 -7.29 -0.53
C SER A 61 -8.73 -6.09 0.39
N ARG A 62 -7.58 -6.06 1.08
CA ARG A 62 -7.22 -4.95 1.96
C ARG A 62 -7.03 -3.64 1.19
N VAL A 63 -6.47 -3.67 -0.03
CA VAL A 63 -6.32 -2.46 -0.87
C VAL A 63 -7.67 -1.91 -1.31
N LYS A 64 -8.64 -2.78 -1.61
CA LYS A 64 -10.00 -2.38 -1.98
C LYS A 64 -10.78 -1.69 -0.85
N GLU A 65 -10.36 -1.85 0.41
CA GLU A 65 -10.92 -1.16 1.58
C GLU A 65 -10.38 0.27 1.76
N ASP A 66 -9.39 0.70 0.97
CA ASP A 66 -8.92 2.08 1.00
C ASP A 66 -10.00 3.01 0.43
N PRO A 67 -10.49 4.02 1.18
CA PRO A 67 -11.44 5.01 0.67
C PRO A 67 -10.96 5.70 -0.61
N PHE A 68 -9.64 5.87 -0.80
CA PHE A 68 -9.12 6.43 -2.04
C PHE A 68 -9.31 5.48 -3.23
N VAL A 69 -9.26 4.17 -3.02
CA VAL A 69 -9.54 3.18 -4.06
C VAL A 69 -11.04 3.11 -4.33
N GLU A 70 -11.87 3.04 -3.28
CA GLU A 70 -13.33 2.97 -3.41
C GLU A 70 -13.93 4.17 -4.15
N LYS A 71 -13.38 5.37 -3.93
CA LYS A 71 -13.83 6.62 -4.56
C LYS A 71 -13.13 6.91 -5.89
N ASP A 72 -12.34 5.96 -6.36
CA ASP A 72 -11.53 6.11 -7.56
C ASP A 72 -10.69 7.39 -7.53
N ILE A 73 -10.12 7.76 -6.37
CA ILE A 73 -9.15 8.85 -6.17
C ILE A 73 -7.75 8.37 -6.56
N VAL A 74 -7.50 7.08 -6.35
CA VAL A 74 -6.30 6.37 -6.82
C VAL A 74 -6.68 5.08 -7.52
N LYS A 75 -5.90 4.69 -8.53
CA LYS A 75 -5.84 3.33 -9.05
C LYS A 75 -4.72 2.57 -8.35
N TYR A 76 -4.90 1.28 -8.12
CA TYR A 76 -3.88 0.45 -7.52
C TYR A 76 -3.17 -0.46 -8.54
N GLU A 77 -1.88 -0.69 -8.33
CA GLU A 77 -1.09 -1.73 -8.99
C GLU A 77 -0.39 -2.55 -7.91
N ILE A 78 -0.45 -3.89 -8.00
CA ILE A 78 0.14 -4.79 -7.00
C ILE A 78 1.10 -5.73 -7.70
N TYR A 79 2.33 -5.77 -7.21
CA TYR A 79 3.37 -6.68 -7.66
C TYR A 79 3.83 -7.56 -6.50
N GLU A 80 3.91 -8.86 -6.75
CA GLU A 80 4.53 -9.78 -5.82
C GLU A 80 6.05 -9.74 -5.96
N LEU A 81 6.74 -9.62 -4.83
CA LEU A 81 8.18 -9.70 -4.70
C LEU A 81 8.52 -10.89 -3.81
N THR A 82 9.42 -11.73 -4.31
CA THR A 82 10.06 -12.81 -3.54
C THR A 82 11.50 -12.40 -3.25
N PRO A 83 11.79 -11.79 -2.09
CA PRO A 83 13.13 -11.32 -1.78
C PRO A 83 14.10 -12.49 -1.66
N SER A 84 15.17 -12.48 -2.46
CA SER A 84 16.21 -13.53 -2.44
C SER A 84 17.50 -13.11 -1.73
N ILE A 85 17.71 -11.80 -1.59
CA ILE A 85 18.89 -11.23 -0.94
C ILE A 85 18.53 -9.92 -0.22
N ALA A 86 19.08 -9.73 0.97
CA ALA A 86 18.91 -8.53 1.79
C ALA A 86 20.17 -8.28 2.62
N ASN A 87 20.44 -7.01 2.94
CA ASN A 87 21.49 -6.67 3.90
C ASN A 87 21.07 -7.04 5.34
N GLU A 88 21.99 -6.94 6.30
CA GLU A 88 21.73 -7.31 7.70
C GLU A 88 20.48 -6.66 8.31
N LYS A 89 20.21 -5.38 7.98
CA LYS A 89 19.07 -4.64 8.54
C LYS A 89 17.72 -5.17 8.06
N PHE A 90 17.71 -5.91 6.95
CA PHE A 90 16.50 -6.34 6.25
C PHE A 90 16.41 -7.87 6.05
N LYS A 91 17.33 -8.64 6.63
CA LYS A 91 17.32 -10.12 6.56
C LYS A 91 16.02 -10.76 7.03
N SER A 92 15.31 -10.12 7.96
CA SER A 92 14.00 -10.57 8.45
C SER A 92 12.93 -10.67 7.35
N PHE A 93 13.16 -10.07 6.18
CA PHE A 93 12.25 -10.11 5.03
C PHE A 93 12.49 -11.27 4.04
N LEU A 94 13.52 -12.10 4.24
CA LEU A 94 13.87 -13.19 3.31
C LEU A 94 13.09 -14.50 3.53
N ASN A 95 12.41 -14.67 4.67
CA ASN A 95 11.86 -15.97 5.09
C ASN A 95 10.35 -15.90 5.43
N LYS A 96 9.58 -15.11 4.69
CA LYS A 96 8.12 -15.04 4.81
C LYS A 96 7.44 -15.18 3.46
#